data_AF-A0AAE4NUJ7-F1
#
_entry.id   AF-A0AAE4NUJ7-F1
#
_cell.length_a   1.000
_cell.length_b   1.000
_cell.length_c   1.000
_cell.angle_alpha   90.00
_cell.angle_beta   90.00
_cell.angle_gamma   90.00
#
_symmetry.space_group_name_H-M   'P 1'
#
loop_
_entity.id
_entity.type
_entity.pdbx_description
1 polymer ?
#
loop_
_entity_poly.entity_id
_entity_poly.type
_entity_poly.pdbx_seq_one_letter_code
_entity_poly.pdbx_strand_id
1 'polypeptide(L)'
;MKFEVVDKDTMNELSRELSRAGIMNRKYESVDYDIDHYLVIRDKYSELLKKSGEIDIIEDTLSNLRQLYDGLIEKVRNTMELSIEEFLGDGESERLILLTALIENKTAEERDGKIVLNKIVPLEDLTIELRFPLDEVEEWLEEIEKKVQDNYDN
;
A
#
# COMPACT_ATOMS: atom_id res chain seq x y z
N MET A 1 38.43 -17.18 -11.02
CA MET A 1 38.70 -17.80 -12.34
C MET A 1 37.81 -17.09 -13.36
N LYS A 2 38.35 -16.55 -14.45
CA LYS A 2 37.56 -15.92 -15.52
C LYS A 2 37.59 -16.85 -16.73
N PHE A 3 36.42 -17.25 -17.22
CA PHE A 3 36.28 -17.99 -18.46
C PHE A 3 35.78 -17.01 -19.53
N GLU A 4 36.57 -16.83 -20.59
CA GLU A 4 36.10 -16.10 -21.78
C GLU A 4 35.30 -17.06 -22.63
N VAL A 5 34.05 -16.70 -22.92
CA VAL A 5 33.12 -17.53 -23.69
C VAL A 5 32.72 -16.77 -24.94
N VAL A 6 32.92 -17.41 -26.10
CA VAL A 6 32.89 -16.77 -27.42
C VAL A 6 31.46 -16.49 -27.91
N ASP A 7 30.48 -17.27 -27.45
CA ASP A 7 29.08 -17.17 -27.84
C ASP A 7 28.13 -17.68 -26.74
N LYS A 8 26.84 -17.42 -26.94
CA LYS A 8 25.77 -17.71 -25.96
C LYS A 8 25.51 -19.21 -25.77
N ASP A 9 25.74 -20.03 -26.80
CA ASP A 9 25.50 -21.47 -26.73
C ASP A 9 26.59 -22.16 -25.94
N THR A 10 27.84 -21.76 -26.15
CA THR A 10 28.99 -22.20 -25.35
C THR A 10 28.82 -21.81 -23.87
N MET A 11 28.22 -20.65 -23.57
CA MET A 11 27.92 -20.24 -22.19
C MET A 11 26.86 -21.13 -21.53
N ASN A 12 25.83 -21.53 -22.28
CA ASN A 12 24.78 -22.43 -21.78
C ASN A 12 25.31 -23.85 -21.52
N GLU A 13 26.21 -24.34 -22.37
CA GLU A 13 26.84 -25.65 -22.21
C GLU A 13 27.77 -25.68 -20.99
N LEU A 14 28.62 -24.65 -20.85
CA LEU A 14 29.47 -24.46 -19.67
C LEU A 14 28.63 -24.37 -18.37
N SER A 15 27.52 -23.64 -18.38
CA SER A 15 26.59 -23.54 -17.25
C SER A 15 25.99 -24.89 -16.85
N ARG A 16 25.67 -25.75 -17.83
CA ARG A 16 25.17 -27.11 -17.58
C ARG A 16 26.25 -28.02 -17.00
N GLU A 17 27.48 -27.97 -17.50
CA GLU A 17 28.58 -28.76 -16.97
C GLU A 17 28.96 -28.35 -15.55
N LEU A 18 29.05 -27.04 -15.29
CA LEU A 18 29.35 -26.51 -13.95
C LEU A 18 28.25 -26.83 -12.93
N SER A 19 26.98 -26.86 -13.37
CA SER A 19 25.86 -27.33 -12.53
C SER A 19 25.97 -28.83 -12.22
N ARG A 20 26.31 -29.67 -13.21
CA ARG A 20 26.48 -31.13 -13.02
C ARG A 20 27.68 -31.48 -12.14
N ALA A 21 28.75 -30.71 -12.22
CA ALA A 21 29.93 -30.86 -11.38
C ALA A 21 29.72 -30.34 -9.94
N GLY A 22 28.54 -29.79 -9.62
CA GLY A 22 28.23 -29.23 -8.30
C GLY A 22 28.98 -27.94 -7.97
N ILE A 23 29.66 -27.33 -8.95
CA ILE A 23 30.42 -26.09 -8.79
C ILE A 23 29.48 -24.87 -8.84
N MET A 24 28.36 -25.01 -9.56
CA MET A 24 27.34 -23.97 -9.71
C MET A 24 26.06 -24.37 -8.98
N ASN A 25 25.84 -23.80 -7.78
CA ASN A 25 24.54 -23.86 -7.12
C ASN A 25 23.54 -23.00 -7.92
N ARG A 26 22.59 -23.65 -8.59
CA ARG A 26 21.42 -22.94 -9.12
C ARG A 26 20.61 -22.42 -7.94
N LYS A 27 20.31 -21.13 -7.90
CA LYS A 27 19.30 -20.61 -6.98
C LYS A 27 17.99 -21.31 -7.30
N TYR A 28 17.50 -22.13 -6.37
CA TYR A 28 16.18 -22.73 -6.48
C TYR A 28 15.21 -21.63 -6.06
N GLU A 29 14.37 -21.17 -6.99
CA GLU A 29 13.24 -20.32 -6.63
C GLU A 29 12.19 -21.24 -5.99
N SER A 30 11.97 -21.08 -4.69
CA SER A 30 10.84 -21.68 -3.98
C SER A 30 9.74 -20.65 -3.85
N VAL A 31 8.50 -21.09 -4.03
CA VAL A 31 7.30 -20.30 -3.76
C VAL A 31 6.69 -20.87 -2.49
N ASP A 32 6.74 -20.11 -1.42
CA ASP A 32 6.09 -20.43 -0.15
C ASP A 32 4.75 -19.69 -0.06
N TYR A 33 3.81 -20.25 0.68
CA TYR A 33 2.53 -19.60 0.95
C TYR A 33 2.65 -18.79 2.23
N ASP A 34 2.31 -17.51 2.15
CA ASP A 34 2.11 -16.65 3.31
C ASP A 34 0.62 -16.34 3.45
N ILE A 35 0.10 -16.35 4.68
CA ILE A 35 -1.31 -16.08 4.95
C ILE A 35 -1.39 -14.87 5.87
N ASP A 36 -1.66 -13.72 5.27
CA ASP A 36 -1.87 -12.47 5.99
C ASP A 36 -3.36 -12.21 6.24
N HIS A 37 -3.70 -11.75 7.44
CA HIS A 37 -5.07 -11.39 7.82
C HIS A 37 -5.17 -9.89 8.04
N TYR A 38 -6.20 -9.28 7.46
CA TYR A 38 -6.42 -7.83 7.54
C TYR A 38 -7.86 -7.49 7.90
N LEU A 39 -8.02 -6.41 8.65
CA LEU A 39 -9.26 -5.68 8.78
C LEU A 39 -9.33 -4.62 7.66
N VAL A 40 -10.45 -4.60 6.92
CA VAL A 40 -10.68 -3.61 5.87
C VAL A 40 -11.90 -2.77 6.22
N ILE A 41 -11.71 -1.45 6.26
CA ILE A 41 -12.77 -0.48 6.52
C ILE A 41 -12.87 0.46 5.33
N ARG A 42 -14.06 0.53 4.71
CA ARG A 42 -14.30 1.37 3.54
C ARG A 42 -15.51 2.26 3.74
N ASP A 43 -15.29 3.57 3.70
CA ASP A 43 -16.36 4.57 3.74
C ASP A 43 -15.83 5.91 3.23
N LYS A 44 -16.69 6.94 3.19
CA LYS A 44 -16.22 8.32 2.96
C LYS A 44 -15.34 8.78 4.12
N TYR A 45 -14.31 9.57 3.83
CA TYR A 45 -13.44 10.16 4.87
C TYR A 45 -14.26 10.84 5.98
N SER A 46 -15.28 11.62 5.61
CA SER A 46 -16.16 12.31 6.56
C SER A 46 -16.94 11.37 7.49
N GLU A 47 -17.32 10.19 7.01
CA GLU A 47 -18.01 9.18 7.81
C GLU A 47 -17.03 8.38 8.66
N LEU A 48 -15.84 8.08 8.14
CA LEU A 48 -14.76 7.46 8.92
C LEU A 48 -14.36 8.34 10.10
N LEU A 49 -14.20 9.65 9.89
CA LEU A 49 -13.82 10.59 10.96
C LEU A 49 -14.88 10.68 12.07
N LYS A 50 -16.16 10.52 11.75
CA LYS A 50 -17.23 10.48 12.77
C LYS A 50 -17.19 9.19 13.59
N LYS A 51 -16.80 8.08 12.94
CA LYS A 51 -16.75 6.75 13.54
C LYS A 51 -15.42 6.47 14.25
N SER A 52 -14.36 7.23 13.97
CA SER A 52 -13.02 6.98 14.47
C SER A 52 -12.81 7.38 15.93
N GLY A 53 -13.70 8.19 16.53
CA GLY A 53 -13.54 8.70 17.90
C GLY A 53 -13.54 7.63 19.01
N GLU A 54 -13.60 6.36 18.66
CA GLU A 54 -13.49 5.21 19.56
C GLU A 54 -12.22 4.38 19.29
N ILE A 55 -11.38 4.74 18.31
CA ILE A 55 -10.32 3.89 17.75
C ILE A 55 -9.09 4.73 17.34
N ASP A 56 -8.10 4.80 18.23
CA ASP A 56 -6.90 5.65 18.09
C ASP A 56 -6.16 5.43 16.76
N ILE A 57 -5.93 4.17 16.38
CA ILE A 57 -5.20 3.82 15.13
C ILE A 57 -5.89 4.36 13.87
N ILE A 58 -7.23 4.38 13.86
CA ILE A 58 -7.99 4.94 12.74
C ILE A 58 -7.88 6.46 12.74
N GLU A 59 -7.99 7.10 13.90
CA GLU A 59 -7.87 8.56 14.02
C GLU A 59 -6.49 9.05 13.56
N ASP A 60 -5.42 8.39 14.01
CA ASP A 60 -4.05 8.70 13.60
C ASP A 60 -3.87 8.56 12.09
N THR A 61 -4.37 7.46 11.51
CA THR A 61 -4.28 7.21 10.06
C THR A 61 -5.05 8.29 9.28
N LEU A 62 -6.25 8.66 9.72
CA LEU A 62 -7.06 9.71 9.07
C LEU A 62 -6.42 11.10 9.21
N SER A 63 -5.75 11.38 10.32
CA SER A 63 -5.00 12.62 10.55
C SER A 63 -3.80 12.72 9.61
N ASN A 64 -3.01 11.64 9.49
CA ASN A 64 -1.89 11.54 8.56
C ASN A 64 -2.36 11.72 7.11
N LEU A 65 -3.45 11.05 6.71
CA LEU A 65 -4.04 11.21 5.38
C LEU A 65 -4.41 12.65 5.06
N ARG A 66 -4.94 13.40 6.04
CA ARG A 66 -5.26 14.82 5.85
C ARG A 66 -4.01 15.66 5.60
N GLN A 67 -2.97 15.47 6.41
CA GLN A 67 -1.71 16.21 6.25
C GLN A 67 -1.08 15.92 4.87
N LEU A 68 -1.11 14.66 4.44
CA LEU A 68 -0.62 14.24 3.13
C LEU A 68 -1.46 14.85 2.00
N TYR A 69 -2.78 14.87 2.14
CA TYR A 69 -3.67 15.46 1.16
C TYR A 69 -3.44 16.96 0.99
N ASP A 70 -3.39 17.69 2.10
CA ASP A 70 -3.18 19.14 2.08
C ASP A 70 -1.82 19.48 1.43
N GLY A 71 -0.76 18.76 1.82
CA GLY A 71 0.57 18.92 1.22
C GLY A 71 0.61 18.55 -0.27
N LEU A 72 -0.16 17.54 -0.69
CA LEU A 72 -0.29 17.17 -2.10
C LEU A 72 -0.98 18.28 -2.89
N ILE A 73 -2.12 18.78 -2.41
CA ILE A 73 -2.91 19.81 -3.08
C ILE A 73 -2.11 21.11 -3.23
N GLU A 74 -1.29 21.47 -2.24
CA GLU A 74 -0.37 22.61 -2.37
C GLU A 74 0.64 22.43 -3.50
N LYS A 75 1.21 21.23 -3.66
CA LYS A 75 2.17 20.93 -4.73
C LYS A 75 1.54 20.96 -6.13
N VAL A 76 0.34 20.38 -6.28
CA VAL A 76 -0.31 20.25 -7.60
C VAL A 76 -1.16 21.44 -7.99
N ARG A 77 -1.35 22.44 -7.13
CA ARG A 77 -2.26 23.57 -7.35
C ARG A 77 -2.11 24.23 -8.73
N ASN A 78 -0.89 24.26 -9.28
CA ASN A 78 -0.60 24.93 -10.54
C ASN A 78 -0.49 23.97 -11.75
N THR A 79 0.01 22.75 -11.54
CA THR A 79 0.32 21.82 -12.63
C THR A 79 -0.73 20.74 -12.80
N MET A 80 -1.49 20.42 -11.74
CA MET A 80 -2.39 19.26 -11.66
C MET A 80 -1.70 17.93 -12.00
N GLU A 81 -0.37 17.90 -11.93
CA GLU A 81 0.48 16.77 -12.31
C GLU A 81 1.61 16.63 -11.30
N LEU A 82 1.92 15.38 -10.94
CA LEU A 82 3.06 14.96 -10.13
C LEU A 82 3.71 13.72 -10.75
N SER A 83 5.03 13.59 -10.62
CA SER A 83 5.67 12.29 -10.88
C SER A 83 5.28 11.26 -9.82
N ILE A 84 5.34 9.97 -10.16
CA ILE A 84 5.08 8.89 -9.20
C ILE A 84 6.09 8.95 -8.05
N GLU A 85 7.34 9.30 -8.33
CA GLU A 85 8.40 9.42 -7.31
C GLU A 85 8.12 10.55 -6.32
N GLU A 86 7.60 11.70 -6.79
CA GLU A 86 7.19 12.79 -5.89
C GLU A 86 5.93 12.44 -5.09
N PHE A 87 5.06 11.61 -5.68
CA PHE A 87 3.84 11.13 -5.04
C PHE A 87 4.16 10.10 -3.95
N LEU A 88 4.98 9.08 -4.20
CA LEU A 88 5.23 7.94 -3.29
C LEU A 88 6.45 8.11 -2.37
N GLY A 89 6.80 9.33 -1.96
CA GLY A 89 7.89 9.58 -1.00
C GLY A 89 7.63 8.99 0.41
N ASP A 90 8.23 9.57 1.47
CA ASP A 90 8.05 9.07 2.85
C ASP A 90 6.56 8.91 3.24
N GLY A 91 6.24 7.77 3.87
CA GLY A 91 4.87 7.36 4.24
C GLY A 91 4.13 6.58 3.14
N GLU A 92 4.77 5.57 2.55
CA GLU A 92 4.24 4.85 1.37
C GLU A 92 2.82 4.31 1.57
N SER A 93 2.49 3.78 2.75
CA SER A 93 1.19 3.17 3.05
C SER A 93 0.03 4.16 2.92
N GLU A 94 0.07 5.29 3.64
CA GLU A 94 -1.00 6.30 3.61
C GLU A 94 -1.07 7.00 2.25
N ARG A 95 0.08 7.19 1.59
CA ARG A 95 0.08 7.74 0.23
C ARG A 95 -0.56 6.78 -0.77
N LEU A 96 -0.31 5.47 -0.66
CA LEU A 96 -0.97 4.47 -1.49
C LEU A 96 -2.49 4.44 -1.25
N ILE A 97 -2.92 4.58 0.01
CA ILE A 97 -4.34 4.72 0.35
C ILE A 97 -4.92 5.95 -0.36
N LEU A 98 -4.24 7.10 -0.27
CA LEU A 98 -4.70 8.33 -0.90
C LEU A 98 -4.72 8.22 -2.43
N LEU A 99 -3.70 7.63 -3.04
CA LEU A 99 -3.62 7.39 -4.48
C LEU A 99 -4.79 6.54 -4.97
N THR A 100 -5.03 5.43 -4.26
CA THR A 100 -6.12 4.50 -4.55
C THR A 100 -7.45 5.24 -4.45
N ALA A 101 -7.67 6.03 -3.40
CA ALA A 101 -8.86 6.84 -3.25
C ALA A 101 -9.05 7.82 -4.41
N LEU A 102 -8.00 8.56 -4.81
CA LEU A 102 -8.09 9.51 -5.92
C LEU A 102 -8.43 8.84 -7.26
N ILE A 103 -7.84 7.67 -7.53
CA ILE A 103 -8.12 6.91 -8.76
C ILE A 103 -9.52 6.31 -8.74
N GLU A 104 -9.93 5.66 -7.65
CA GLU A 104 -11.26 5.04 -7.52
C GLU A 104 -12.39 6.07 -7.60
N ASN A 105 -12.18 7.26 -7.02
CA ASN A 105 -13.13 8.38 -7.11
C ASN A 105 -13.04 9.14 -8.45
N LYS A 106 -12.21 8.68 -9.39
CA LYS A 106 -12.01 9.25 -10.73
C LYS A 106 -11.58 10.72 -10.69
N THR A 107 -10.81 11.10 -9.68
CA THR A 107 -10.28 12.46 -9.51
C THR A 107 -8.82 12.55 -9.92
N ALA A 108 -8.13 11.40 -10.01
CA ALA A 108 -6.81 11.28 -10.61
C ALA A 108 -6.71 10.04 -11.52
N GLU A 109 -5.68 10.01 -12.35
CA GLU A 109 -5.30 8.86 -13.16
C GLU A 109 -3.78 8.83 -13.37
N GLU A 110 -3.24 7.65 -13.64
CA GLU A 110 -1.84 7.50 -14.03
C GLU A 110 -1.71 7.63 -15.55
N ARG A 111 -0.81 8.51 -16.01
CA ARG A 111 -0.43 8.66 -17.42
C ARG A 111 1.07 8.87 -17.54
N ASP A 112 1.73 8.05 -18.35
CA ASP A 112 3.16 8.18 -18.69
C ASP A 112 4.08 8.31 -17.45
N GLY A 113 3.83 7.53 -16.38
CA GLY A 113 4.61 7.58 -15.14
C GLY A 113 4.33 8.80 -14.24
N LYS A 114 3.22 9.51 -14.49
CA LYS A 114 2.76 10.63 -13.68
C LYS A 114 1.35 10.41 -13.17
N ILE A 115 1.06 11.00 -12.01
CA ILE A 115 -0.29 11.12 -11.48
C ILE A 115 -0.88 12.46 -11.94
N VAL A 116 -1.95 12.39 -12.73
CA VAL A 116 -2.66 13.56 -13.26
C VAL A 116 -3.97 13.72 -12.52
N LEU A 117 -4.17 14.86 -11.86
CA LEU A 117 -5.44 15.20 -11.21
C LEU A 117 -6.38 15.84 -12.22
N ASN A 118 -7.51 15.19 -12.46
CA ASN A 118 -8.57 15.71 -13.33
C ASN A 118 -9.39 16.82 -12.65
N LYS A 119 -9.50 16.75 -11.32
CA LYS A 119 -10.15 17.75 -10.48
C LYS A 119 -9.66 17.63 -9.04
N ILE A 120 -9.65 18.74 -8.33
CA ILE A 120 -9.45 18.76 -6.88
C ILE A 120 -10.84 18.67 -6.23
N VAL A 121 -11.02 17.70 -5.35
CA VAL A 121 -12.24 17.51 -4.55
C VAL A 121 -11.93 17.67 -3.07
N PRO A 122 -12.89 17.95 -2.20
CA PRO A 122 -12.65 17.88 -0.76
C PRO A 122 -12.27 16.45 -0.34
N LEU A 123 -11.34 16.31 0.61
CA LEU A 123 -10.95 14.99 1.14
C LEU A 123 -12.15 14.28 1.77
N GLU A 124 -13.05 15.05 2.38
CA GLU A 124 -14.28 14.62 3.05
C GLU A 124 -15.22 13.83 2.13
N ASP A 125 -15.14 14.08 0.82
CA ASP A 125 -15.96 13.44 -0.21
C ASP A 125 -15.32 12.19 -0.81
N LEU A 126 -14.03 11.95 -0.56
CA LEU A 126 -13.32 10.78 -1.07
C LEU A 126 -13.74 9.53 -0.29
N THR A 127 -14.04 8.47 -1.02
CA THR A 127 -14.14 7.12 -0.45
C THR A 127 -12.74 6.60 -0.18
N ILE A 128 -12.46 6.29 1.08
CA ILE A 128 -11.16 5.80 1.57
C ILE A 128 -11.33 4.34 1.98
N GLU A 129 -10.31 3.54 1.66
CA GLU A 129 -10.18 2.17 2.14
C GLU A 129 -8.96 2.09 3.06
N LEU A 130 -9.20 1.82 4.33
CA LEU A 130 -8.17 1.58 5.34
C LEU A 130 -7.96 0.08 5.49
N ARG A 131 -6.69 -0.33 5.58
CA ARG A 131 -6.31 -1.73 5.78
C ARG A 131 -5.36 -1.81 6.96
N PHE A 132 -5.73 -2.57 7.96
CA PHE A 132 -4.92 -2.79 9.14
C PHE A 132 -4.60 -4.28 9.28
N PRO A 133 -3.33 -4.68 9.44
CA PRO A 133 -2.98 -6.03 9.87
C PRO A 133 -3.73 -6.37 11.17
N LEU A 134 -4.21 -7.62 11.32
CA LEU A 134 -4.93 -8.01 12.54
C LEU A 134 -4.09 -7.80 13.80
N ASP A 135 -2.77 -8.02 13.72
CA ASP A 135 -1.84 -7.83 14.82
C ASP A 135 -1.81 -6.37 15.33
N GLU A 136 -2.09 -5.39 14.47
CA GLU A 136 -2.12 -3.96 14.85
C GLU A 136 -3.44 -3.54 15.50
N VAL A 137 -4.51 -4.34 15.34
CA VAL A 137 -5.85 -4.03 15.83
C VAL A 137 -6.36 -5.01 16.87
N GLU A 138 -5.53 -5.96 17.31
CA GLU A 138 -5.89 -7.03 18.25
C GLU A 138 -6.47 -6.46 19.55
N GLU A 139 -5.78 -5.51 20.19
CA GLU A 139 -6.23 -4.89 21.46
C GLU A 139 -7.62 -4.25 21.31
N TRP A 140 -7.85 -3.54 20.21
CA TRP A 140 -9.14 -2.93 19.92
C TRP A 140 -10.24 -3.97 19.65
N LEU A 141 -9.92 -5.05 18.93
CA LEU A 141 -10.86 -6.15 18.69
C LEU A 141 -11.27 -6.84 20.00
N GLU A 142 -10.34 -7.05 20.92
CA GLU A 142 -10.66 -7.58 22.25
C GLU A 142 -11.59 -6.67 23.05
N GLU A 143 -11.39 -5.34 22.98
CA GLU A 143 -12.28 -4.39 23.65
C GLU A 143 -13.70 -4.42 23.09
N ILE A 144 -13.84 -4.57 21.77
CA ILE A 144 -15.15 -4.75 21.14
C ILE A 144 -15.78 -6.05 21.59
N GLU A 145 -15.03 -7.16 21.61
CA GLU A 145 -15.54 -8.46 22.02
C GLU A 145 -16.09 -8.41 23.46
N LYS A 146 -15.34 -7.78 24.39
CA LYS A 146 -15.79 -7.55 25.77
C LYS A 146 -17.11 -6.76 25.82
N LYS A 147 -17.20 -5.63 25.10
CA LYS A 147 -18.42 -4.80 25.04
C LYS A 147 -19.62 -5.56 24.46
N VAL A 148 -19.38 -6.42 23.46
CA VAL A 148 -20.44 -7.23 22.85
C VAL A 148 -20.91 -8.29 23.85
N GLN A 149 -19.99 -8.98 24.52
CA GLN A 149 -20.31 -10.04 25.47
C GLN A 149 -21.09 -9.51 26.69
N ASP A 150 -20.72 -8.34 27.23
CA ASP A 150 -21.44 -7.67 28.32
C ASP A 150 -22.88 -7.26 27.96
N ASN A 151 -23.17 -7.07 26.66
CA ASN A 151 -24.52 -6.76 26.16
C ASN A 151 -25.39 -8.00 25.94
N TYR A 152 -24.81 -9.20 25.86
CA TYR A 152 -25.55 -10.47 25.73
C TYR A 152 -25.77 -11.18 27.07
N ASP A 153 -25.00 -10.82 28.11
CA ASP A 153 -25.13 -11.36 29.47
C ASP A 153 -26.07 -10.52 30.39
N ASN A 154 -26.79 -9.52 29.84
CA ASN A 154 -27.89 -8.78 30.49
C ASN A 154 -29.24 -9.10 29.85
#